data_AF-A0A5B8I8Z6-F1
#
_entry.id   AF-A0A5B8I8Z6-F1
#
_cell.length_a   1.000
_cell.length_b   1.000
_cell.length_c   1.000
_cell.angle_alpha   90.00
_cell.angle_beta   90.00
_cell.angle_gamma   90.00
#
_symmetry.space_group_name_H-M   'P 1'
#
loop_
_entity.id
_entity.type
_entity.pdbx_description
1 polymer ?
#
loop_
_entity_poly.entity_id
_entity_poly.type
_entity_poly.pdbx_seq_one_letter_code
_entity_poly.pdbx_strand_id
1 'polypeptide(L)'
;MSNNLLLVEYSQSSDGKLLENTAHIIETAFIDQRLLKEIRERWDFNLTVIYEEEDSDEQIEIESLGDDEINDIYNYFFEAFKKLIIKENEKITLTAKDTLINIGEDNKNLDFTFNDIERFKTLANLISILKLKNDNYYGSKNVFLKVG
;
A
#
# COMPACT_ATOMS: atom_id res chain seq x y z
N MET A 1 9.89 2.61 12.55
CA MET A 1 8.76 1.73 12.91
C MET A 1 7.98 1.44 11.64
N SER A 2 7.54 0.21 11.42
CA SER A 2 6.71 -0.14 10.26
C SER A 2 5.27 0.29 10.51
N ASN A 3 4.65 0.97 9.55
CA ASN A 3 3.21 1.21 9.56
C ASN A 3 2.54 0.15 8.69
N ASN A 4 1.23 0.01 8.80
CA ASN A 4 0.46 -0.85 7.92
C ASN A 4 -0.76 -0.11 7.38
N LEU A 5 -1.19 -0.54 6.20
CA LEU A 5 -2.53 -0.28 5.71
C LEU A 5 -3.34 -1.55 5.92
N LEU A 6 -4.50 -1.40 6.53
CA LEU A 6 -5.44 -2.46 6.82
C LEU A 6 -6.66 -2.25 5.93
N LEU A 7 -6.93 -3.20 5.06
CA LEU A 7 -8.23 -3.26 4.40
C LEU A 7 -9.18 -3.92 5.41
N VAL A 8 -10.05 -3.12 6.01
CA VAL A 8 -10.92 -3.53 7.10
C VAL A 8 -12.38 -3.35 6.72
N GLU A 9 -13.19 -4.35 7.02
CA GLU A 9 -14.63 -4.29 6.92
C GLU A 9 -15.25 -4.13 8.31
N TYR A 10 -16.27 -3.29 8.39
CA TYR A 10 -17.09 -3.08 9.58
C TYR A 10 -18.51 -3.55 9.33
N SER A 11 -19.17 -4.06 10.37
CA SER A 11 -20.62 -4.17 10.35
C SER A 11 -21.24 -2.80 10.55
N GLN A 12 -22.41 -2.62 9.95
CA GLN A 12 -23.21 -1.42 10.08
C GLN A 12 -24.50 -1.74 10.85
N SER A 13 -24.75 -0.99 11.92
CA SER A 13 -26.00 -1.06 12.67
C SER A 13 -27.19 -0.55 11.83
N SER A 14 -28.40 -0.78 12.33
CA SER A 14 -29.63 -0.37 11.65
C SER A 14 -29.77 1.15 11.45
N ASP A 15 -29.13 1.96 12.29
CA ASP A 15 -29.08 3.43 12.20
C ASP A 15 -27.87 3.96 11.39
N GLY A 16 -27.05 3.07 10.84
CA GLY A 16 -25.95 3.41 9.94
C GLY A 16 -24.59 3.60 10.61
N LYS A 17 -24.45 3.35 11.92
CA LYS A 17 -23.17 3.43 12.63
C LYS A 17 -22.29 2.22 12.28
N LEU A 18 -20.98 2.46 12.20
CA LEU A 18 -19.97 1.41 12.00
C LEU A 18 -19.44 0.95 13.37
N LEU A 19 -19.27 -0.37 13.55
CA LEU A 19 -18.97 -0.96 14.86
C LEU A 19 -17.56 -1.57 14.90
N GLU A 20 -16.66 -1.04 15.74
CA GLU A 20 -15.26 -1.48 15.85
C GLU A 20 -15.15 -2.93 16.36
N ASN A 21 -16.01 -3.36 17.29
CA ASN A 21 -15.98 -4.74 17.80
C ASN A 21 -16.30 -5.80 16.73
N THR A 22 -16.80 -5.38 15.56
CA THR A 22 -17.07 -6.24 14.40
C THR A 22 -15.99 -6.19 13.32
N ALA A 23 -14.90 -5.45 13.55
CA ALA A 23 -13.85 -5.25 12.57
C ALA A 23 -13.30 -6.58 12.03
N HIS A 24 -13.36 -6.74 10.72
CA HIS A 24 -12.77 -7.87 9.99
C HIS A 24 -11.64 -7.38 9.10
N ILE A 25 -10.41 -7.79 9.39
CA ILE A 25 -9.25 -7.49 8.54
C ILE A 25 -9.28 -8.41 7.33
N ILE A 26 -9.52 -7.84 6.16
CA ILE A 26 -9.51 -8.53 4.86
C ILE A 26 -8.06 -8.74 4.41
N GLU A 27 -7.24 -7.70 4.47
CA GLU A 27 -5.85 -7.72 3.99
C GLU A 27 -4.98 -6.72 4.77
N THR A 28 -3.69 -7.02 4.88
CA THR A 28 -2.68 -6.16 5.53
C THR A 28 -1.51 -5.91 4.58
N ALA A 29 -1.24 -4.63 4.30
CA ALA A 29 -0.04 -4.21 3.59
C ALA A 29 0.93 -3.52 4.53
N PHE A 30 2.11 -4.10 4.69
CA PHE A 30 3.21 -3.43 5.37
C PHE A 30 3.75 -2.31 4.47
N ILE A 31 3.74 -1.09 5.00
CA ILE A 31 4.30 0.08 4.35
C ILE A 31 5.31 0.78 5.26
N ASP A 32 6.38 1.29 4.67
CA ASP A 32 7.38 2.04 5.42
C ASP A 32 6.85 3.45 5.77
N GLN A 33 7.30 4.00 6.90
CA GLN A 33 6.87 5.32 7.38
C GLN A 33 7.13 6.44 6.36
N ARG A 34 8.20 6.34 5.56
CA ARG A 34 8.52 7.31 4.50
C ARG A 34 7.48 7.27 3.38
N LEU A 35 7.05 6.07 2.99
CA LEU A 35 5.97 5.90 2.02
C LEU A 35 4.65 6.47 2.53
N LEU A 36 4.25 6.16 3.77
CA LEU A 36 3.02 6.74 4.35
C LEU A 36 3.09 8.27 4.39
N LYS A 37 4.26 8.83 4.74
CA LYS A 37 4.47 10.27 4.74
C LYS A 37 4.35 10.86 3.32
N GLU A 38 4.95 10.22 2.32
CA GLU A 38 4.81 10.66 0.92
C GLU A 38 3.36 10.64 0.46
N ILE A 39 2.57 9.65 0.90
CA ILE A 39 1.13 9.60 0.60
C ILE A 39 0.41 10.79 1.26
N ARG A 40 0.63 11.02 2.56
CA ARG A 40 0.03 12.14 3.31
C ARG A 40 0.42 13.53 2.80
N GLU A 41 1.56 13.66 2.13
CA GLU A 41 2.01 14.95 1.56
C GLU A 41 1.29 15.31 0.25
N ARG A 42 0.58 14.36 -0.37
CA ARG A 42 0.02 14.53 -1.71
C ARG A 42 -1.45 14.18 -1.85
N TRP A 43 -1.97 13.33 -0.97
CA TRP A 43 -3.35 12.90 -0.97
C TRP A 43 -3.95 13.06 0.42
N ASP A 44 -5.22 13.43 0.44
CA ASP A 44 -5.98 13.60 1.67
C ASP A 44 -6.40 12.25 2.26
N PHE A 45 -6.50 12.22 3.58
CA PHE A 45 -7.03 11.09 4.33
C PHE A 45 -8.38 11.47 4.93
N ASN A 46 -9.28 10.50 4.94
CA ASN A 46 -10.59 10.62 5.56
C ASN A 46 -10.51 10.21 7.02
N LEU A 47 -11.07 11.04 7.89
CA LEU A 47 -11.38 10.67 9.27
C LEU A 47 -12.82 10.15 9.32
N THR A 48 -12.98 8.89 9.75
CA THR A 48 -14.29 8.25 9.90
C THR A 48 -14.53 7.95 11.36
N VAL A 49 -15.69 8.35 11.87
CA VAL A 49 -16.13 8.02 13.22
C VAL A 49 -16.76 6.63 13.21
N ILE A 50 -16.29 5.78 14.12
CA ILE A 50 -16.85 4.46 14.40
C ILE A 50 -17.16 4.34 15.89
N TYR A 51 -18.00 3.39 16.26
CA TYR A 51 -18.47 3.18 17.62
C TYR A 51 -17.96 1.84 18.14
N GLU A 52 -17.71 1.73 19.44
CA GLU A 52 -17.20 0.47 20.00
C GLU A 52 -18.20 -0.69 19.79
N GLU A 53 -19.49 -0.45 20.05
CA GLU A 53 -20.61 -1.38 19.89
C GLU A 53 -21.95 -0.65 19.64
N GLU A 54 -23.02 -1.38 19.32
CA GLU A 54 -24.30 -0.83 18.79
C GLU A 54 -24.97 0.20 19.71
N ASP A 55 -24.83 0.03 21.03
CA ASP A 55 -25.42 0.91 22.05
C ASP A 55 -24.39 1.82 22.75
N SER A 56 -23.14 1.84 22.28
CA SER A 56 -22.09 2.67 22.88
C SER A 56 -22.15 4.11 22.36
N ASP A 57 -21.94 5.06 23.27
CA ASP A 57 -21.65 6.47 22.95
C ASP A 57 -20.15 6.70 22.73
N GLU A 58 -19.31 5.69 22.98
CA GLU A 58 -17.86 5.78 22.79
C GLU A 58 -17.51 5.75 21.30
N GLN A 59 -16.87 6.83 20.86
CA GLN A 59 -16.50 7.08 19.48
C GLN A 59 -14.98 6.95 19.31
N ILE A 60 -14.59 6.28 18.23
CA ILE A 60 -13.22 6.13 17.79
C ILE A 60 -13.11 6.77 16.40
N GLU A 61 -12.06 7.52 16.15
CA GLU A 61 -11.77 8.04 14.81
C GLU A 61 -10.73 7.15 14.13
N ILE A 62 -11.05 6.69 12.93
CA ILE A 62 -10.09 5.99 12.07
C ILE A 62 -9.67 6.90 10.91
N GLU A 63 -8.37 6.89 10.63
CA GLU A 63 -7.80 7.53 9.45
C GLU A 63 -7.75 6.51 8.31
N SER A 64 -8.23 6.88 7.12
CA SER A 64 -8.30 5.99 5.96
C SER A 64 -8.06 6.73 4.65
N LEU A 65 -7.63 6.00 3.62
CA LEU A 65 -7.54 6.56 2.27
C LEU A 65 -8.93 6.71 1.65
N GLY A 66 -9.21 7.88 1.06
CA GLY A 66 -10.46 8.12 0.33
C GLY A 66 -10.51 7.35 -0.98
N ASP A 67 -11.67 6.77 -1.29
CA ASP A 67 -11.87 5.96 -2.51
C ASP A 67 -11.57 6.75 -3.79
N ASP A 68 -11.83 8.06 -3.80
CA ASP A 68 -11.51 8.94 -4.93
C ASP A 68 -10.00 9.07 -5.16
N GLU A 69 -9.19 9.02 -4.10
CA GLU A 69 -7.74 9.15 -4.16
C GLU A 69 -7.03 7.81 -4.45
N ILE A 70 -7.64 6.68 -4.08
CA ILE A 70 -7.02 5.35 -4.19
C ILE A 70 -6.56 5.04 -5.61
N ASN A 71 -7.35 5.41 -6.62
CA ASN A 71 -7.00 5.15 -8.01
C ASN A 71 -5.79 6.00 -8.46
N ASP A 72 -5.70 7.25 -8.01
CA ASP A 72 -4.60 8.15 -8.33
C ASP A 72 -3.31 7.73 -7.62
N ILE A 73 -3.41 7.34 -6.35
CA ILE A 73 -2.30 6.75 -5.58
C ILE A 73 -1.82 5.48 -6.28
N TYR A 74 -2.73 4.59 -6.68
CA TYR A 74 -2.41 3.36 -7.40
C TYR A 74 -1.61 3.66 -8.66
N ASN A 75 -2.12 4.56 -9.52
CA ASN A 75 -1.47 4.91 -10.77
C ASN A 75 -0.08 5.51 -10.54
N TYR A 76 0.05 6.41 -9.55
CA TYR A 76 1.33 7.03 -9.21
C TYR A 76 2.40 5.99 -8.81
N PHE A 77 2.07 5.12 -7.85
CA PHE A 77 3.04 4.14 -7.36
C PHE A 77 3.24 2.98 -8.34
N PHE A 78 2.25 2.64 -9.16
CA PHE A 78 2.41 1.67 -10.23
C PHE A 78 3.39 2.16 -11.30
N GLU A 79 3.36 3.44 -11.65
CA GLU A 79 4.37 4.04 -12.53
C GLU A 79 5.76 4.07 -11.88
N ALA A 80 5.86 4.38 -10.59
CA ALA A 80 7.12 4.29 -9.85
C ALA A 80 7.69 2.86 -9.84
N PHE A 81 6.81 1.87 -9.67
CA PHE A 81 7.15 0.45 -9.71
C PHE A 81 7.64 0.00 -11.09
N LYS A 82 6.97 0.42 -12.17
CA LYS A 82 7.44 0.18 -13.56
C LYS A 82 8.83 0.76 -13.80
N LYS A 83 9.07 2.01 -13.38
CA LYS A 83 10.38 2.66 -13.51
C LYS A 83 11.48 1.91 -12.76
N LEU A 84 11.17 1.37 -11.58
CA LEU A 84 12.10 0.55 -10.82
C LEU A 84 12.47 -0.73 -11.60
N ILE A 85 11.49 -1.43 -12.16
CA ILE A 85 11.73 -2.61 -13.00
C ILE A 85 12.57 -2.26 -14.24
N ILE A 86 12.23 -1.18 -14.94
CA ILE A 86 12.96 -0.76 -16.15
C ILE A 86 14.41 -0.44 -15.81
N LYS A 87 14.65 0.35 -14.76
CA LYS A 87 16.00 0.71 -14.31
C LYS A 87 16.85 -0.52 -14.00
N GLU A 88 16.27 -1.52 -13.32
CA GLU A 88 16.99 -2.76 -13.03
C GLU A 88 17.24 -3.60 -14.28
N ASN A 89 16.28 -3.68 -15.21
CA ASN A 89 16.50 -4.33 -16.51
C ASN A 89 17.60 -3.65 -17.34
N GLU A 90 17.66 -2.31 -17.32
CA GLU A 90 18.71 -1.55 -17.99
C GLU A 90 20.09 -1.80 -17.36
N LYS A 91 20.19 -1.84 -16.02
CA LYS A 91 21.42 -2.23 -15.32
C LYS A 91 21.87 -3.63 -15.74
N ILE A 92 20.96 -4.62 -15.71
CA ILE A 92 21.26 -6.00 -16.14
C ILE A 92 21.79 -6.02 -17.57
N THR A 93 21.17 -5.25 -18.47
CA THR A 93 21.56 -5.20 -19.88
C THR A 93 22.92 -4.54 -20.08
N LEU A 94 23.23 -3.47 -19.34
CA LEU A 94 24.52 -2.79 -19.37
C LEU A 94 25.62 -3.69 -18.79
N THR A 95 25.39 -4.30 -17.62
CA THR A 95 26.33 -5.26 -17.03
C THR A 95 26.57 -6.43 -17.99
N ALA A 96 25.54 -6.99 -18.63
CA ALA A 96 25.72 -8.09 -19.60
C ALA A 96 26.52 -7.66 -20.84
N LYS A 97 26.34 -6.43 -21.34
CA LYS A 97 27.14 -5.87 -22.44
C LYS A 97 28.61 -5.66 -22.05
N ASP A 98 28.86 -5.15 -20.85
CA ASP A 98 30.22 -4.96 -20.33
C ASP A 98 30.91 -6.30 -19.99
N THR A 99 30.14 -7.31 -19.57
CA THR A 99 30.64 -8.67 -19.28
C THR A 99 30.99 -9.45 -20.55
N LEU A 100 30.31 -9.17 -21.68
CA LEU A 100 30.68 -9.74 -22.99
C LEU A 100 32.05 -9.26 -23.50
N ILE A 101 32.60 -8.17 -22.95
CA ILE A 101 33.93 -7.65 -23.29
C ILE A 101 35.03 -8.28 -22.40
N ASN A 102 34.68 -8.85 -21.24
CA ASN A 102 35.60 -9.52 -20.32
C ASN A 102 35.08 -10.91 -19.94
N ILE A 103 35.27 -11.89 -20.83
CA ILE A 103 35.09 -13.31 -20.48
C ILE A 103 36.30 -13.73 -19.65
N GLY A 104 36.24 -13.47 -18.35
CA GLY A 104 37.26 -13.81 -17.37
C GLY A 104 36.73 -13.55 -15.97
N GLU A 105 36.17 -14.61 -15.38
CA GLU A 105 35.87 -14.79 -13.95
C GLU A 105 34.64 -14.05 -13.34
N ASP A 106 33.79 -14.88 -12.73
CA ASP A 106 32.74 -14.61 -11.75
C ASP A 106 31.54 -13.70 -12.11
N ASN A 107 30.49 -14.36 -12.61
CA ASN A 107 29.09 -13.92 -12.56
C ASN A 107 28.57 -13.83 -11.10
N LYS A 108 29.13 -12.95 -10.28
CA LYS A 108 28.64 -12.63 -8.93
C LYS A 108 28.81 -11.14 -8.65
N ASN A 109 28.01 -10.30 -9.30
CA ASN A 109 27.57 -9.01 -8.76
C ASN A 109 26.52 -8.42 -9.70
N LEU A 110 25.32 -8.99 -9.67
CA LEU A 110 24.14 -8.15 -9.84
C LEU A 110 24.08 -7.32 -8.55
N ASP A 111 24.42 -6.03 -8.64
CA ASP A 111 24.34 -5.05 -7.53
C ASP A 111 22.88 -4.78 -7.16
N PHE A 112 22.19 -5.85 -6.77
CA PHE A 112 20.85 -5.83 -6.25
C PHE A 112 20.97 -5.48 -4.78
N THR A 113 20.83 -4.19 -4.47
CA THR A 113 20.97 -3.75 -3.10
C THR A 113 19.78 -4.24 -2.29
N PHE A 114 20.02 -4.58 -1.03
CA PHE A 114 18.94 -4.91 -0.09
C PHE A 114 17.86 -3.83 -0.03
N ASN A 115 18.25 -2.57 -0.24
CA ASN A 115 17.36 -1.41 -0.28
C ASN A 115 16.41 -1.43 -1.50
N ASP A 116 16.84 -1.94 -2.65
CA ASP A 116 15.98 -2.07 -3.84
C ASP A 116 14.94 -3.19 -3.66
N ILE A 117 15.31 -4.30 -2.99
CA ILE A 117 14.37 -5.37 -2.58
C ILE A 117 13.29 -4.83 -1.66
N GLU A 118 13.71 -4.10 -0.63
CA GLU A 118 12.81 -3.57 0.38
C GLU A 118 11.82 -2.57 -0.23
N ARG A 119 12.31 -1.68 -1.11
CA ARG A 119 11.46 -0.76 -1.88
C ARG A 119 10.50 -1.51 -2.80
N PHE A 120 10.98 -2.53 -3.51
CA PHE A 120 10.13 -3.34 -4.39
C PHE A 120 9.01 -4.01 -3.60
N LYS A 121 9.33 -4.68 -2.48
CA LYS A 121 8.34 -5.34 -1.62
C LYS A 121 7.32 -4.34 -1.08
N THR A 122 7.80 -3.19 -0.63
CA THR A 122 6.95 -2.12 -0.06
C THR A 122 5.98 -1.58 -1.11
N LEU A 123 6.46 -1.28 -2.31
CA LEU A 123 5.61 -0.81 -3.41
C LEU A 123 4.64 -1.90 -3.88
N ALA A 124 5.09 -3.15 -4.00
CA ALA A 124 4.23 -4.27 -4.39
C ALA A 124 3.09 -4.49 -3.40
N ASN A 125 3.36 -4.44 -2.09
CA ASN A 125 2.35 -4.55 -1.04
C ASN A 125 1.32 -3.41 -1.15
N LEU A 126 1.79 -2.16 -1.29
CA LEU A 126 0.91 -1.00 -1.46
C LEU A 126 0.03 -1.15 -2.71
N ILE A 127 0.63 -1.45 -3.87
CA ILE A 127 -0.08 -1.61 -5.13
C ILE A 127 -1.12 -2.73 -5.03
N SER A 128 -0.78 -3.85 -4.37
CA SER A 128 -1.68 -4.99 -4.21
C SER A 128 -2.93 -4.62 -3.41
N ILE A 129 -2.78 -3.97 -2.26
CA ILE A 129 -3.92 -3.62 -1.40
C ILE A 129 -4.78 -2.49 -2.01
N LEU A 130 -4.16 -1.51 -2.68
CA LEU A 130 -4.88 -0.46 -3.40
C LEU A 130 -5.71 -1.06 -4.54
N LYS A 131 -5.12 -1.99 -5.31
CA LYS A 131 -5.84 -2.71 -6.36
C LYS A 131 -7.00 -3.52 -5.80
N LEU A 132 -6.78 -4.23 -4.70
CA LEU A 132 -7.83 -5.02 -4.04
C LEU A 132 -9.01 -4.14 -3.62
N LYS A 133 -8.75 -2.99 -2.99
CA LYS A 133 -9.80 -2.02 -2.62
C LYS A 133 -10.52 -1.48 -3.85
N ASN A 134 -9.80 -1.06 -4.89
CA ASN A 134 -10.38 -0.47 -6.09
C ASN A 134 -11.22 -1.48 -6.90
N ASP A 135 -10.73 -2.71 -7.07
CA ASP A 135 -11.40 -3.72 -7.91
C ASP A 135 -12.63 -4.32 -7.22
N ASN A 136 -12.59 -4.54 -5.90
CA ASN A 136 -13.59 -5.34 -5.19
C ASN A 136 -14.47 -4.54 -4.22
N TYR A 137 -14.04 -3.35 -3.81
CA TYR A 137 -14.67 -2.61 -2.69
C TYR A 137 -14.81 -1.11 -2.96
N TYR A 138 -14.68 -0.66 -4.22
CA TYR A 138 -14.86 0.75 -4.57
C TYR A 138 -16.28 1.23 -4.26
N GLY A 139 -16.37 2.37 -3.55
CA GLY A 139 -17.63 2.97 -3.12
C GLY A 139 -18.30 2.22 -1.96
N SER A 140 -17.67 1.17 -1.42
CA SER A 140 -18.20 0.47 -0.25
C SER A 140 -18.17 1.37 0.97
N LYS A 141 -19.32 1.50 1.65
CA LYS A 141 -19.49 2.38 2.81
C LYS A 141 -18.96 1.78 4.12
N ASN A 142 -18.68 0.48 4.13
CA ASN A 142 -18.29 -0.25 5.32
C ASN A 142 -16.89 -0.89 5.19
N VAL A 143 -16.21 -0.71 4.04
CA VAL A 143 -14.86 -1.24 3.81
C VAL A 143 -13.89 -0.08 3.59
N PHE A 144 -12.88 0.00 4.47
CA PHE A 144 -11.94 1.11 4.53
C PHE A 144 -10.50 0.61 4.37
N LEU A 145 -9.66 1.43 3.74
CA LEU A 145 -8.22 1.24 3.76
C LEU A 145 -7.63 2.09 4.89
N LYS A 146 -7.71 1.54 6.12
CA LYS A 146 -7.35 2.18 7.40
C LYS A 146 -5.84 2.20 7.60
N VAL A 147 -5.31 3.29 8.16
CA VAL A 147 -3.95 3.35 8.68
C VAL A 147 -3.91 2.70 10.07
N GLY A 148 -3.03 1.72 10.26
CA GLY A 148 -2.81 1.06 11.56
C GLY A 148 -1.48 1.39 12.22
#